data_AF-A0A0C3PQ10-F1
#
_entry.id   AF-A0A0C3PQ10-F1
#
_cell.length_a   1.000
_cell.length_b   1.000
_cell.length_c   1.000
_cell.angle_alpha   90.00
_cell.angle_beta   90.00
_cell.angle_gamma   90.00
#
_symmetry.space_group_name_H-M   'P 1'
#
loop_
_entity.id
_entity.type
_entity.pdbx_description
1 polymer ?
#
loop_
_entity_poly.entity_id
_entity_poly.type
_entity_poly.pdbx_seq_one_letter_code
_entity_poly.pdbx_strand_id
1 'polypeptide(L)' 'MIVIRRTKGGSYILAELDGTVSKFRFAAFRLYPYFPWNNAHLDRLEDEAFPDPTLAGVPLDESDE' A
#
# COMPACT_ATOMS: atom_id res chain seq x y z
N MET A 1 10.57 -0.96 1.10
CA MET A 1 9.44 -0.31 1.79
C MET A 1 8.45 0.26 0.79
N ILE A 2 7.17 -0.07 0.94
CA ILE A 2 6.04 0.38 0.10
C ILE A 2 5.00 1.03 1.01
N VAL A 3 4.39 2.14 0.58
CA VAL A 3 3.30 2.78 1.33
C VAL A 3 2.01 1.99 1.15
N ILE A 4 1.43 1.48 2.24
CA ILE A 4 0.16 0.75 2.21
C ILE A 4 -1.01 1.72 2.32
N ARG A 5 -0.98 2.60 3.33
CA ARG A 5 -2.03 3.60 3.54
C ARG A 5 -1.56 4.79 4.35
N ARG A 6 -2.26 5.92 4.15
CA ARG A 6 -2.19 7.10 5.01
C ARG A 6 -3.30 7.06 6.06
N THR A 7 -2.97 7.34 7.30
CA THR A 7 -3.91 7.44 8.42
C THR A 7 -4.58 8.82 8.45
N LYS A 8 -5.73 8.94 9.12
CA LYS A 8 -6.41 10.24 9.33
C LYS A 8 -5.51 11.29 9.98
N GLY A 9 -4.61 10.87 10.88
CA GLY A 9 -3.61 11.74 11.53
C GLY A 9 -2.39 12.06 10.66
N GLY A 10 -2.39 11.67 9.38
CA GLY A 10 -1.33 12.02 8.43
C GLY A 10 -0.08 11.14 8.48
N SER A 11 0.01 10.16 9.38
CA SER A 11 1.09 9.16 9.37
C SER A 11 0.86 8.06 8.33
N TYR A 12 1.92 7.42 7.86
CA TYR A 12 1.90 6.32 6.91
C TYR A 12 2.20 4.97 7.58
N ILE A 13 1.57 3.93 7.06
CA ILE A 13 1.89 2.53 7.35
C ILE A 13 2.62 1.97 6.13
N LEU A 14 3.76 1.31 6.35
CA LEU A 14 4.63 0.78 5.30
C LEU A 14 4.72 -0.75 5.37
N ALA A 15 4.93 -1.40 4.24
CA ALA A 15 5.35 -2.79 4.12
C ALA A 15 6.81 -2.87 3.68
N GLU A 16 7.55 -3.88 4.16
CA GLU A 16 8.84 -4.27 3.60
C GLU A 16 8.68 -4.98 2.25
N LEU A 17 9.79 -5.26 1.55
CA LEU A 17 9.75 -5.84 0.20
C LEU A 17 9.22 -7.29 0.19
N ASP A 18 9.32 -7.99 1.32
CA ASP A 18 8.75 -9.33 1.53
C ASP A 18 7.24 -9.30 1.83
N GLY A 19 6.61 -8.12 1.85
CA GLY A 19 5.20 -7.95 2.20
C GLY A 19 4.94 -7.81 3.70
N THR A 20 5.96 -7.91 4.56
CA THR A 20 5.80 -7.77 6.01
C THR A 20 5.41 -6.33 6.37
N VAL A 21 4.30 -6.14 7.06
CA VAL A 21 3.85 -4.81 7.51
C VAL A 21 4.68 -4.33 8.69
N SER A 22 5.22 -3.11 8.58
CA SER A 22 5.98 -2.48 9.67
C SER A 22 5.08 -2.19 10.87
N LYS A 23 5.56 -2.52 12.07
CA LYS A 23 4.88 -2.20 13.33
C LYS A 23 4.91 -0.71 13.66
N PHE A 24 5.77 0.06 13.02
CA PHE A 24 5.91 1.50 13.24
C PHE A 24 5.00 2.33 12.34
N ARG A 25 4.66 3.53 12.80
CA ARG A 25 4.01 4.56 11.99
C ARG A 25 5.01 5.64 11.62
N PHE A 26 5.03 6.00 10.34
CA PHE A 26 5.98 6.97 9.80
C PHE A 26 5.30 8.32 9.61
N ALA A 27 5.86 9.38 10.19
CA ALA A 27 5.34 10.73 10.00
C ALA A 27 5.53 11.17 8.54
N ALA A 28 4.54 11.88 7.97
CA ALA A 28 4.58 12.26 6.55
C ALA A 28 5.84 13.04 6.15
N PHE A 29 6.31 13.93 7.01
CA PHE A 29 7.51 14.75 6.74
C PHE A 29 8.83 13.98 6.81
N ARG A 30 8.81 12.70 7.19
CA ARG A 30 10.00 11.82 7.24
C ARG A 30 10.14 10.94 6.01
N LEU A 31 9.15 10.91 5.11
CA LEU A 31 9.18 10.08 3.91
C LEU A 31 9.52 10.91 2.68
N TYR A 32 10.49 10.42 1.93
CA TYR A 32 10.82 10.95 0.60
C TYR A 32 10.32 9.95 -0.45
N PRO A 33 9.59 10.40 -1.49
CA PRO A 33 9.22 9.54 -2.59
C PRO A 33 10.47 8.97 -3.27
N TYR A 34 10.40 7.69 -3.65
CA TYR A 34 11.44 7.08 -4.46
C TYR A 34 11.17 7.41 -5.94
N PHE A 35 12.13 8.08 -6.58
CA PHE A 35 12.10 8.36 -8.01
C PHE A 35 13.04 7.37 -8.72
N PRO A 36 12.51 6.38 -9.45
CA PRO A 36 13.33 5.47 -10.23
C PRO A 36 14.10 6.23 -11.31
N TRP A 37 15.35 5.83 -11.57
CA TRP A 37 16.16 6.45 -12.61
C TRP A 37 15.77 5.94 -14.02
N ASN A 38 15.33 4.68 -14.13
CA ASN A 38 14.90 4.10 -15.39
C ASN A 38 13.54 3.41 -15.19
N ASN A 39 12.52 3.83 -15.94
CA ASN A 39 11.13 3.39 -15.75
C ASN A 39 10.87 1.96 -16.24
N ALA A 40 11.80 1.38 -17.00
CA ALA A 40 11.62 0.09 -17.70
C ALA A 40 11.33 -1.13 -16.80
N HIS A 41 11.47 -1.02 -15.47
CA HIS A 41 11.25 -2.15 -14.55
C HIS A 41 10.06 -1.96 -13.60
N LEU A 42 9.49 -0.75 -13.49
CA LEU A 42 8.33 -0.52 -12.61
C LEU A 42 7.00 -0.79 -13.31
N ASP A 43 6.92 -0.65 -14.64
CA ASP A 43 5.71 -0.99 -15.42
C ASP A 43 5.25 -2.43 -15.15
N ARG A 44 6.19 -3.36 -14.97
CA ARG A 44 5.91 -4.77 -14.63
C ARG A 44 5.34 -4.97 -13.23
N LEU A 45 5.56 -4.05 -12.29
CA LEU A 45 5.03 -4.14 -10.93
C LEU A 45 3.62 -3.55 -10.81
N GLU A 46 3.18 -2.74 -11.78
CA GLU A 46 1.80 -2.25 -11.85
C GLU A 46 0.84 -3.33 -12.36
N ASP A 47 1.30 -4.21 -13.25
CA ASP A 47 0.52 -5.35 -13.76
C ASP A 47 0.25 -6.42 -12.68
N GLU A 48 1.10 -6.51 -11.66
CA GLU A 48 0.97 -7.43 -10.51
C GLU A 48 0.48 -6.72 -9.24
N ALA A 49 -0.05 -5.50 -9.37
CA ALA A 49 -0.59 -4.75 -8.24
C ALA A 49 -1.73 -5.55 -7.58
N PHE A 50 -1.67 -5.64 -6.24
CA PHE A 50 -2.63 -6.34 -5.39
C PHE A 50 -4.05 -6.24 -5.95
N PRO A 51 -4.74 -7.38 -6.16
CA PRO A 51 -6.05 -7.37 -6.80
C PRO A 51 -6.95 -6.40 -6.05
N ASP A 52 -7.68 -5.60 -6.82
CA ASP A 52 -8.70 -4.69 -6.33
C ASP A 52 -9.50 -5.39 -5.21
N PRO A 53 -9.60 -4.85 -3.99
CA PRO A 53 -10.33 -5.48 -2.91
C PRO A 53 -11.81 -5.75 -3.27
N THR A 54 -12.36 -5.03 -4.26
CA THR A 54 -13.69 -5.32 -4.83
C THR A 54 -13.74 -6.61 -5.67
N LEU A 55 -12.61 -7.07 -6.21
CA LEU A 55 -12.43 -8.36 -6.91
C LEU A 55 -12.01 -9.51 -5.98
N ALA A 56 -11.60 -9.21 -4.74
CA ALA A 56 -11.14 -10.21 -3.77
C ALA A 56 -12.26 -11.01 -3.07
N GLY A 57 -13.52 -10.83 -3.47
CA GLY A 57 -14.64 -11.66 -3.00
C GLY A 57 -14.85 -11.62 -1.48
N VAL A 58 -14.46 -10.54 -0.81
CA VAL A 58 -14.80 -10.34 0.60
C VAL A 58 -16.32 -10.15 0.67
N PRO A 59 -17.09 -11.06 1.29
CA PRO A 59 -18.53 -10.88 1.39
C PRO A 59 -18.79 -9.59 2.17
N LEU A 60 -19.53 -8.66 1.56
CA LEU A 60 -20.19 -7.63 2.34
C LEU A 60 -21.15 -8.38 3.26
N ASP A 61 -20.85 -8.35 4.56
CA ASP A 61 -21.80 -8.71 5.58
C ASP A 61 -23.02 -7.80 5.36
N GLU A 62 -24.08 -8.41 4.82
CA GLU A 62 -25.43 -7.86 4.85
C GLU A 62 -26.00 -8.21 6.22
N SER A 63 -25.70 -7.41 7.23
CA SER A 63 -26.45 -7.41 8.49
C SER A 63 -27.56 -6.38 8.41
N ASP A 64 -28.73 -6.91 8.01
CA ASP A 64 -30.09 -6.69 8.52
C ASP A 64 -30.56 -5.27 8.88
N GLU A 65 -31.61 -4.86 8.15
CA GLU A 65 -32.62 -3.86 8.54
C GLU A 65 -33.70 -4.50 9.45
#